data_AF-A0A836QVQ4-F1
#
_entry.id   AF-A0A836QVQ4-F1
#
_cell.length_a   1.000
_cell.length_b   1.000
_cell.length_c   1.000
_cell.angle_alpha   90.00
_cell.angle_beta   90.00
_cell.angle_gamma   90.00
#
_symmetry.space_group_name_H-M   'P 1'
#
loop_
_entity.id
_entity.type
_entity.pdbx_description
1 polymer ?
#
loop_
_entity_poly.entity_id
_entity_poly.type
_entity_poly.pdbx_seq_one_letter_code
_entity_poly.pdbx_strand_id
1 'polypeptide(L)'
;MTVSRRAFHDVLKKSCFQAGEVILKNFGKKKKIQSKGINDWVTEIDFKAENVIIKCIKKHFPESSFLAEESGNSERRSELHWIIDPIDGTNNYIHNHPFFSVSIALSIDGVISYSAVFDPLRKEFFFAAKGRGSFLNKKKIVVSNIKKLSESLLCTGFITSNKKYTEMNMRNFKKLIYYCQSIRRDGSAALDLAYVASGRLDAFWVLGLNPWDTAAGVLLVKEAGGIVTKANGKNYSIYDKSLLASNQFLHKELIRNLKQNSNL
;
A
#
# COMPACT_ATOMS: atom_id res chain seq x y z
N MET A 1 -9.04 7.60 -26.79
CA MET A 1 -9.92 6.42 -26.70
C MET A 1 -10.77 6.56 -25.45
N THR A 2 -12.09 6.62 -25.57
CA THR A 2 -13.01 6.73 -24.42
C THR A 2 -13.16 5.36 -23.75
N VAL A 3 -12.10 4.89 -23.08
CA VAL A 3 -12.16 3.67 -22.28
C VAL A 3 -13.19 3.89 -21.18
N SER A 4 -14.24 3.06 -21.17
CA SER A 4 -15.29 3.14 -20.14
C SER A 4 -14.70 2.86 -18.77
N ARG A 5 -15.05 3.69 -17.78
CA ARG A 5 -14.63 3.55 -16.37
C ARG A 5 -14.85 2.15 -15.79
N ARG A 6 -15.89 1.46 -16.27
CA ARG A 6 -16.21 0.08 -15.90
C ARG A 6 -15.07 -0.89 -16.25
N ALA A 7 -14.37 -0.64 -17.36
CA ALA A 7 -13.26 -1.45 -17.80
C ALA A 7 -12.08 -1.40 -16.82
N PHE A 8 -11.75 -0.24 -16.23
CA PHE A 8 -10.63 -0.14 -15.29
C PHE A 8 -10.87 -0.91 -13.99
N HIS A 9 -12.07 -0.78 -13.41
CA HIS A 9 -12.44 -1.56 -12.22
C HIS A 9 -12.37 -3.07 -12.51
N ASP A 10 -12.95 -3.51 -13.63
CA ASP A 10 -13.02 -4.93 -13.95
C ASP A 10 -11.62 -5.52 -14.24
N VAL A 11 -10.75 -4.76 -14.91
CA VAL A 11 -9.35 -5.15 -15.14
C VAL A 11 -8.55 -5.17 -13.84
N LEU A 12 -8.67 -4.16 -12.97
CA LEU A 12 -8.02 -4.16 -11.65
C LEU A 12 -8.40 -5.40 -10.84
N LYS A 13 -9.71 -5.64 -10.73
CA LYS A 13 -10.23 -6.79 -9.98
C LYS A 13 -9.73 -8.11 -10.55
N LYS A 14 -9.79 -8.26 -11.88
CA LYS A 14 -9.31 -9.47 -12.56
C LYS A 14 -7.83 -9.69 -12.32
N SER A 15 -7.01 -8.64 -12.46
CA SER A 15 -5.56 -8.72 -12.22
C SER A 15 -5.23 -9.11 -10.79
N CYS A 16 -5.85 -8.47 -9.79
CA CYS A 16 -5.67 -8.82 -8.38
C CYS A 16 -6.05 -10.28 -8.09
N PHE A 17 -7.18 -10.75 -8.64
CA PHE A 17 -7.68 -12.09 -8.35
C PHE A 17 -6.80 -13.16 -9.00
N GLN A 18 -6.40 -12.96 -10.25
CA GLN A 18 -5.50 -13.89 -10.94
C GLN A 18 -4.12 -13.96 -10.26
N ALA A 19 -3.57 -12.83 -9.81
CA ALA A 19 -2.35 -12.80 -9.00
C ALA A 19 -2.53 -13.51 -7.66
N GLY A 20 -3.62 -13.22 -6.95
CA GLY A 20 -3.96 -13.86 -5.68
C GLY A 20 -4.10 -15.38 -5.79
N GLU A 21 -4.69 -15.90 -6.88
CA GLU A 21 -4.74 -17.35 -7.14
C GLU A 21 -3.35 -17.97 -7.28
N VAL A 22 -2.44 -17.29 -7.99
CA VAL A 22 -1.03 -17.73 -8.12
C VAL A 22 -0.35 -17.75 -6.76
N ILE A 23 -0.55 -16.70 -5.94
CA ILE A 23 0.04 -16.57 -4.61
C ILE A 23 -0.50 -17.68 -3.68
N LEU A 24 -1.82 -17.84 -3.58
CA LEU A 24 -2.44 -18.86 -2.71
C LEU A 24 -2.07 -20.29 -3.11
N LYS A 25 -2.01 -20.58 -4.41
CA LYS A 25 -1.61 -21.91 -4.90
C LYS A 25 -0.21 -22.31 -4.42
N ASN A 26 0.64 -21.35 -4.11
CA ASN A 26 2.04 -21.56 -3.69
C ASN A 26 2.31 -21.20 -2.22
N PHE A 27 1.33 -20.67 -1.50
CA PHE A 27 1.45 -20.39 -0.07
C PHE A 27 1.65 -21.68 0.74
N GLY A 28 2.52 -21.66 1.75
CA GLY A 28 2.88 -22.85 2.54
C GLY A 28 3.80 -23.87 1.84
N LYS A 29 4.08 -23.72 0.53
CA LYS A 29 4.97 -24.63 -0.22
C LYS A 29 6.43 -24.18 -0.17
N LYS A 30 7.35 -25.09 -0.51
CA LYS A 30 8.78 -24.77 -0.70
C LYS A 30 8.93 -23.81 -1.88
N LYS A 31 9.71 -22.74 -1.68
CA LYS A 31 9.88 -21.63 -2.65
C LYS A 31 11.36 -21.41 -2.93
N LYS A 32 11.71 -20.89 -4.10
CA LYS A 32 13.07 -20.42 -4.40
C LYS A 32 13.19 -18.95 -3.97
N ILE A 33 13.83 -18.73 -2.83
CA ILE A 33 14.05 -17.40 -2.28
C ILE A 33 15.36 -16.85 -2.85
N GLN A 34 15.35 -15.61 -3.30
CA GLN A 34 16.54 -14.86 -3.72
C GLN A 34 16.64 -13.59 -2.88
N SER A 35 17.87 -13.19 -2.55
CA SER A 35 18.13 -11.91 -1.88
C SER A 35 18.28 -10.80 -2.92
N LYS A 36 17.53 -9.71 -2.75
CA LYS A 36 17.73 -8.43 -3.47
C LYS A 36 18.72 -7.51 -2.74
N GLY A 37 18.93 -7.76 -1.46
CA GLY A 37 19.81 -7.00 -0.58
C GLY A 37 19.68 -7.44 0.88
N ILE A 38 20.26 -6.66 1.78
CA ILE A 38 20.21 -6.94 3.23
C ILE A 38 18.76 -6.89 3.70
N ASN A 39 18.21 -8.02 4.17
CA ASN A 39 16.82 -8.16 4.63
C ASN A 39 15.75 -7.84 3.56
N ASP A 40 16.11 -7.94 2.28
CA ASP A 40 15.24 -7.72 1.14
C ASP A 40 15.23 -8.97 0.25
N TRP A 41 14.04 -9.52 0.00
CA TRP A 41 13.85 -10.86 -0.53
C TRP A 41 12.79 -10.87 -1.61
N VAL A 42 12.96 -11.79 -2.55
CA VAL A 42 12.01 -12.05 -3.63
C VAL A 42 11.90 -13.56 -3.84
N THR A 43 10.74 -14.01 -4.31
CA THR A 43 10.53 -15.39 -4.74
C THR A 43 10.18 -15.46 -6.22
N GLU A 44 10.25 -16.65 -6.80
CA GLU A 44 9.75 -16.88 -8.14
C GLU A 44 8.23 -16.65 -8.27
N ILE A 45 7.51 -16.53 -7.15
CA ILE A 45 6.07 -16.26 -7.12
C ILE A 45 5.79 -14.78 -7.34
N ASP A 46 6.62 -13.87 -6.82
CA ASP A 46 6.51 -12.43 -7.04
C ASP A 46 6.56 -12.12 -8.55
N PHE A 47 7.57 -12.63 -9.25
CA PHE A 47 7.68 -12.51 -10.71
C PHE A 47 6.51 -13.14 -11.47
N LYS A 48 5.99 -14.29 -11.01
CA LYS A 48 4.83 -14.94 -11.67
C LYS A 48 3.56 -14.12 -11.50
N ALA A 49 3.32 -13.61 -10.29
CA ALA A 49 2.17 -12.76 -9.99
C ALA A 49 2.24 -11.45 -10.78
N GLU A 50 3.39 -10.79 -10.82
CA GLU A 50 3.60 -9.57 -11.61
C GLU A 50 3.34 -9.80 -13.10
N ASN A 51 3.89 -10.88 -13.66
CA ASN A 51 3.68 -11.24 -15.07
C ASN A 51 2.21 -11.47 -15.41
N VAL A 52 1.45 -12.10 -14.50
CA VAL A 52 0.00 -12.31 -14.67
C VAL A 52 -0.74 -10.98 -14.68
N ILE A 53 -0.41 -10.07 -13.76
CA ILE A 53 -0.98 -8.72 -13.69
C ILE A 53 -0.71 -7.95 -14.99
N ILE A 54 0.55 -7.87 -15.40
CA ILE A 54 0.97 -7.13 -16.60
C ILE A 54 0.30 -7.69 -17.84
N LYS A 55 0.26 -9.03 -18.01
CA LYS A 55 -0.43 -9.68 -19.15
C LYS A 55 -1.93 -9.36 -19.17
N CYS A 56 -2.59 -9.39 -18.01
CA CYS A 56 -4.01 -9.06 -17.91
C CYS A 56 -4.27 -7.60 -18.32
N ILE A 57 -3.46 -6.66 -17.83
CA ILE A 57 -3.58 -5.24 -18.15
C ILE A 57 -3.30 -5.01 -19.63
N LYS A 58 -2.17 -5.49 -20.17
CA LYS A 58 -1.80 -5.30 -21.59
C LYS A 58 -2.82 -5.86 -22.56
N LYS A 59 -3.54 -6.93 -22.20
CA LYS A 59 -4.63 -7.48 -23.03
C LYS A 59 -5.77 -6.48 -23.26
N HIS A 60 -6.04 -5.61 -22.28
CA HIS A 60 -7.14 -4.64 -22.37
C HIS A 60 -6.63 -3.23 -22.70
N PHE A 61 -5.40 -2.91 -22.30
CA PHE A 61 -4.77 -1.60 -22.46
C PHE A 61 -3.33 -1.76 -22.98
N PRO A 62 -3.15 -2.09 -24.28
CA PRO A 62 -1.84 -2.38 -24.86
C PRO A 62 -0.81 -1.25 -24.73
N GLU A 63 -1.29 0.01 -24.79
CA GLU A 63 -0.44 1.21 -24.70
C GLU A 63 -0.01 1.56 -23.28
N SER A 64 -0.37 0.76 -22.27
CA SER A 64 -0.03 1.03 -20.86
C SER A 64 1.47 0.99 -20.60
N SER A 65 1.92 1.87 -19.70
CA SER A 65 3.24 1.79 -19.08
C SER A 65 3.13 1.28 -17.64
N PHE A 66 4.24 0.80 -17.09
CA PHE A 66 4.27 0.12 -15.80
C PHE A 66 5.43 0.62 -14.94
N LEU A 67 5.20 0.76 -13.65
CA LEU A 67 6.20 0.82 -12.59
C LEU A 67 5.92 -0.35 -11.64
N ALA A 68 6.65 -1.44 -11.81
CA ALA A 68 6.45 -2.65 -11.02
C ALA A 68 7.67 -2.91 -10.14
N GLU A 69 7.46 -3.50 -8.97
CA GLU A 69 8.55 -3.76 -8.02
C GLU A 69 9.67 -4.62 -8.64
N GLU A 70 9.30 -5.68 -9.37
CA GLU A 70 10.26 -6.70 -9.80
C GLU A 70 10.89 -6.39 -11.15
N SER A 71 10.11 -5.87 -12.09
CA SER A 71 10.58 -5.52 -13.44
C SER A 71 10.96 -4.05 -13.61
N GLY A 72 10.72 -3.21 -12.60
CA GLY A 72 11.07 -1.80 -12.60
C GLY A 72 10.15 -0.94 -13.47
N ASN A 73 10.69 0.17 -13.97
CA ASN A 73 9.93 1.14 -14.75
C ASN A 73 10.01 0.86 -16.26
N SER A 74 8.88 0.97 -16.94
CA SER A 74 8.82 0.95 -18.40
C SER A 74 9.56 2.15 -18.98
N GLU A 75 10.32 1.92 -20.06
CA GLU A 75 11.04 3.00 -20.77
C GLU A 75 10.08 4.00 -21.41
N ARG A 76 8.97 3.50 -21.96
CA ARG A 76 7.95 4.31 -22.64
C ARG A 76 6.98 4.92 -21.62
N ARG A 77 6.77 6.24 -21.72
CA ARG A 77 5.70 6.95 -21.00
C ARG A 77 4.35 6.73 -21.71
N SER A 78 3.30 6.65 -20.91
CA SER A 78 1.92 6.49 -21.39
C SER A 78 0.96 7.29 -20.49
N GLU A 79 -0.17 7.69 -21.05
CA GLU A 79 -1.31 8.24 -20.30
C GLU A 79 -1.74 7.29 -19.19
N LEU A 80 -1.79 5.99 -19.49
CA LEU A 80 -2.13 4.93 -18.55
C LEU A 80 -0.84 4.35 -17.96
N HIS A 81 -0.56 4.70 -16.70
CA HIS A 81 0.62 4.24 -15.99
C HIS A 81 0.23 3.43 -14.76
N TRP A 82 0.55 2.14 -14.76
CA TRP A 82 0.18 1.18 -13.72
C TRP A 82 1.32 0.97 -12.76
N ILE A 83 1.04 1.11 -11.46
CA ILE A 83 2.01 0.94 -10.39
C ILE A 83 1.65 -0.35 -9.66
N ILE A 84 2.57 -1.30 -9.58
CA ILE A 84 2.28 -2.68 -9.16
C ILE A 84 3.27 -3.13 -8.10
N ASP A 85 2.73 -3.63 -7.00
CA ASP A 85 3.41 -4.52 -6.07
C ASP A 85 2.68 -5.88 -6.13
N PRO A 86 3.34 -6.93 -6.66
CA PRO A 86 2.71 -8.23 -6.82
C PRO A 86 2.48 -8.96 -5.49
N ILE A 87 3.32 -8.73 -4.47
CA ILE A 87 3.22 -9.35 -3.13
C ILE A 87 3.76 -8.35 -2.09
N ASP A 88 2.92 -7.42 -1.65
CA ASP A 88 3.27 -6.55 -0.53
C ASP A 88 3.28 -7.40 0.75
N GLY A 89 4.44 -7.45 1.40
CA GLY A 89 4.70 -8.35 2.53
C GLY A 89 5.38 -9.67 2.13
N THR A 90 6.29 -9.67 1.16
CA THR A 90 7.09 -10.86 0.76
C THR A 90 7.73 -11.57 1.95
N ASN A 91 8.23 -10.84 2.95
CA ASN A 91 8.75 -11.42 4.20
C ASN A 91 7.69 -12.27 4.92
N ASN A 92 6.47 -11.75 5.08
CA ASN A 92 5.37 -12.51 5.68
C ASN A 92 5.02 -13.73 4.82
N TYR A 93 4.96 -13.58 3.51
CA TYR A 93 4.69 -14.66 2.57
C TYR A 93 5.74 -15.79 2.62
N ILE A 94 7.02 -15.45 2.75
CA ILE A 94 8.12 -16.41 2.89
C ILE A 94 7.97 -17.20 4.19
N HIS A 95 7.63 -16.53 5.30
CA HIS A 95 7.47 -17.13 6.62
C HIS A 95 6.11 -17.78 6.87
N ASN A 96 5.23 -17.83 5.86
CA ASN A 96 3.84 -18.28 5.98
C ASN A 96 3.03 -17.49 7.02
N HIS A 97 3.42 -16.25 7.31
CA HIS A 97 2.66 -15.33 8.14
C HIS A 97 1.47 -14.78 7.33
N PRO A 98 0.21 -14.88 7.81
CA PRO A 98 -0.99 -14.66 7.01
C PRO A 98 -1.38 -13.17 6.88
N PHE A 99 -0.44 -12.34 6.43
CA PHE A 99 -0.64 -10.90 6.23
C PHE A 99 0.21 -10.39 5.06
N PHE A 100 -0.36 -10.41 3.85
CA PHE A 100 0.25 -9.92 2.61
C PHE A 100 -0.85 -9.61 1.60
N SER A 101 -0.54 -8.83 0.57
CA SER A 101 -1.54 -8.40 -0.40
C SER A 101 -0.98 -8.22 -1.81
N VAL A 102 -1.88 -8.15 -2.80
CA VAL A 102 -1.56 -7.62 -4.14
C VAL A 102 -1.97 -6.15 -4.18
N SER A 103 -1.10 -5.26 -4.60
CA SER A 103 -1.37 -3.82 -4.68
C SER A 103 -1.20 -3.30 -6.11
N ILE A 104 -2.24 -2.65 -6.64
CA ILE A 104 -2.24 -2.09 -7.99
C ILE A 104 -2.86 -0.70 -7.97
N ALA A 105 -2.17 0.29 -8.53
CA ALA A 105 -2.72 1.61 -8.79
C ALA A 105 -2.63 1.95 -10.28
N LEU A 106 -3.60 2.72 -10.77
CA LEU A 106 -3.60 3.30 -12.11
C LEU A 106 -3.50 4.82 -11.98
N SER A 107 -2.43 5.36 -12.53
CA SER A 107 -2.25 6.77 -12.81
C SER A 107 -2.75 7.09 -14.22
N ILE A 108 -3.58 8.13 -14.34
CA ILE A 108 -4.03 8.69 -15.61
C ILE A 108 -3.51 10.13 -15.66
N ASP A 109 -2.66 10.45 -16.62
CA ASP A 109 -1.99 11.76 -16.75
C ASP A 109 -1.28 12.22 -15.45
N GLY A 110 -0.58 11.28 -14.80
CA GLY A 110 0.16 11.55 -13.56
C GLY A 110 -0.71 11.61 -12.29
N VAL A 111 -2.02 11.41 -12.41
CA VAL A 111 -2.95 11.40 -11.28
C VAL A 111 -3.41 9.97 -10.97
N ILE A 112 -3.11 9.50 -9.76
CA ILE A 112 -3.65 8.23 -9.25
C ILE A 112 -5.19 8.31 -9.23
N SER A 113 -5.82 7.55 -10.12
CA SER A 113 -7.24 7.66 -10.44
C SER A 113 -8.04 6.42 -10.06
N TYR A 114 -7.41 5.24 -10.07
CA TYR A 114 -7.99 4.00 -9.58
C TYR A 114 -6.95 3.22 -8.77
N SER A 115 -7.41 2.46 -7.77
CA SER A 115 -6.54 1.56 -7.02
C SER A 115 -7.27 0.33 -6.51
N ALA A 116 -6.50 -0.73 -6.28
CA ALA A 116 -6.95 -1.92 -5.59
C ALA A 116 -5.84 -2.48 -4.68
N VAL A 117 -6.24 -2.94 -3.50
CA VAL A 117 -5.43 -3.78 -2.61
C VAL A 117 -6.23 -5.04 -2.34
N PHE A 118 -5.63 -6.21 -2.53
CA PHE A 118 -6.30 -7.49 -2.38
C PHE A 118 -5.57 -8.40 -1.40
N ASP A 119 -6.20 -8.70 -0.27
CA ASP A 119 -5.78 -9.78 0.61
C ASP A 119 -6.41 -11.10 0.10
N PRO A 120 -5.60 -12.02 -0.45
CA PRO A 120 -6.13 -13.23 -1.03
C PRO A 120 -6.56 -14.26 0.03
N LEU A 121 -5.97 -14.25 1.23
CA LEU A 121 -6.32 -15.18 2.30
C LEU A 121 -7.71 -14.89 2.87
N ARG A 122 -8.03 -13.60 3.06
CA ARG A 122 -9.32 -13.15 3.59
C ARG A 122 -10.35 -12.89 2.49
N LYS A 123 -9.94 -12.94 1.22
CA LYS A 123 -10.75 -12.57 0.05
C LYS A 123 -11.30 -11.15 0.18
N GLU A 124 -10.43 -10.23 0.60
CA GLU A 124 -10.79 -8.84 0.82
C GLU A 124 -10.25 -7.97 -0.31
N PHE A 125 -11.16 -7.49 -1.15
CA PHE A 125 -10.85 -6.60 -2.26
C PHE A 125 -11.20 -5.17 -1.87
N PHE A 126 -10.16 -4.40 -1.54
CA PHE A 126 -10.23 -2.97 -1.32
C PHE A 126 -10.08 -2.25 -2.65
N PHE A 127 -10.97 -1.31 -2.96
CA PHE A 127 -10.97 -0.57 -4.22
C PHE A 127 -11.33 0.89 -3.99
N ALA A 128 -10.65 1.79 -4.70
CA ALA A 128 -11.05 3.19 -4.78
C ALA A 128 -10.93 3.72 -6.20
N ALA A 129 -11.77 4.71 -6.51
CA ALA A 129 -11.65 5.53 -7.70
C ALA A 129 -11.78 7.00 -7.31
N LYS A 130 -10.96 7.86 -7.89
CA LYS A 130 -10.89 9.28 -7.55
C LYS A 130 -12.28 9.94 -7.66
N GLY A 131 -12.73 10.57 -6.58
CA GLY A 131 -14.03 11.23 -6.44
C GLY A 131 -15.23 10.28 -6.37
N ARG A 132 -15.02 8.99 -6.08
CA ARG A 132 -16.08 7.96 -6.06
C ARG A 132 -16.16 7.18 -4.76
N GLY A 133 -15.22 7.40 -3.84
CA GLY A 133 -15.16 6.70 -2.58
C GLY A 133 -14.31 5.43 -2.62
N SER A 134 -14.14 4.87 -1.43
CA SER A 134 -13.39 3.65 -1.16
C SER A 134 -14.34 2.53 -0.74
N PHE A 135 -14.04 1.29 -1.13
CA PHE A 135 -14.92 0.14 -0.97
C PHE A 135 -14.14 -1.09 -0.52
N LEU A 136 -14.73 -1.90 0.36
CA LEU A 136 -14.31 -3.27 0.69
C LEU A 136 -15.40 -4.23 0.22
N ASN A 137 -15.08 -5.13 -0.72
CA ASN A 137 -16.03 -6.12 -1.23
C ASN A 137 -17.39 -5.50 -1.63
N LYS A 138 -17.34 -4.39 -2.38
CA LYS A 138 -18.47 -3.56 -2.84
C LYS A 138 -19.16 -2.70 -1.77
N LYS A 139 -18.86 -2.88 -0.48
CA LYS A 139 -19.41 -2.03 0.59
C LYS A 139 -18.54 -0.80 0.74
N LYS A 140 -19.16 0.39 0.77
CA LYS A 140 -18.43 1.65 1.00
C LYS A 140 -17.77 1.60 2.39
N ILE A 141 -16.52 2.05 2.46
CA ILE A 141 -15.76 2.16 3.71
C ILE A 141 -15.38 3.61 3.97
N VAL A 142 -15.14 3.92 5.23
CA VAL A 142 -14.66 5.21 5.71
C VAL A 142 -13.59 4.98 6.75
N VAL A 143 -12.68 5.94 6.90
CA VAL A 143 -11.72 5.95 8.02
C VAL A 143 -12.45 5.99 9.36
N SER A 144 -11.76 5.60 10.44
CA SER A 144 -12.33 5.63 11.78
C SER A 144 -12.73 7.05 12.23
N ASN A 145 -13.59 7.11 13.23
CA ASN A 145 -14.01 8.36 13.88
C ASN A 145 -13.33 8.59 15.25
N ILE A 146 -12.27 7.84 15.57
CA ILE A 146 -11.51 7.99 16.81
C ILE A 146 -10.89 9.39 16.87
N LYS A 147 -11.15 10.10 17.99
CA LYS A 147 -10.80 11.51 18.13
C LYS A 147 -9.55 11.76 18.96
N LYS A 148 -9.20 10.84 19.85
CA LYS A 148 -8.08 10.99 20.78
C LYS A 148 -7.02 9.95 20.49
N LEU A 149 -5.75 10.36 20.53
CA LEU A 149 -4.63 9.46 20.33
C LEU A 149 -4.65 8.31 21.36
N SER A 150 -5.04 8.59 22.61
CA SER A 150 -5.14 7.59 23.69
C SER A 150 -6.17 6.49 23.45
N GLU A 151 -7.10 6.69 22.52
CA GLU A 151 -8.15 5.74 22.15
C GLU A 151 -7.82 5.01 20.84
N SER A 152 -6.65 5.28 20.25
CA SER A 152 -6.32 4.83 18.89
C SER A 152 -5.45 3.58 18.85
N LEU A 153 -5.65 2.79 17.79
CA LEU A 153 -4.80 1.70 17.32
C LEU A 153 -3.99 2.17 16.12
N LEU A 154 -2.70 2.37 16.32
CA LEU A 154 -1.80 2.83 15.27
C LEU A 154 -1.10 1.65 14.59
N CYS A 155 -0.54 1.87 13.41
CA CYS A 155 0.36 0.93 12.74
C CYS A 155 1.60 1.64 12.18
N THR A 156 2.72 0.91 12.11
CA THR A 156 3.93 1.38 11.43
C THR A 156 4.70 0.23 10.78
N GLY A 157 5.65 0.55 9.91
CA GLY A 157 6.56 -0.39 9.28
C GLY A 157 8.03 -0.03 9.53
N PHE A 158 8.90 -1.03 9.49
CA PHE A 158 10.36 -0.83 9.56
C PHE A 158 11.02 -1.41 8.31
N ILE A 159 11.71 -0.54 7.57
CA ILE A 159 12.58 -0.90 6.44
C ILE A 159 13.96 -1.25 6.99
N THR A 160 14.09 -2.49 7.46
CA THR A 160 15.26 -3.00 8.18
C THR A 160 16.53 -3.05 7.32
N SER A 161 16.39 -2.99 6.00
CA SER A 161 17.49 -2.82 5.04
C SER A 161 18.13 -1.43 5.10
N ASN A 162 17.43 -0.42 5.66
CA ASN A 162 17.91 0.95 5.79
C ASN A 162 18.01 1.38 7.25
N LYS A 163 19.24 1.38 7.78
CA LYS A 163 19.53 1.72 9.18
C LYS A 163 19.03 3.12 9.57
N LYS A 164 19.23 4.13 8.72
CA LYS A 164 18.81 5.52 8.98
C LYS A 164 17.30 5.61 9.17
N TYR A 165 16.51 5.05 8.25
CA TYR A 165 15.05 5.05 8.38
C TYR A 165 14.57 4.23 9.57
N THR A 166 15.20 3.09 9.83
CA THR A 166 14.88 2.25 10.99
C THR A 166 15.08 2.99 12.31
N GLU A 167 16.24 3.64 12.51
CA GLU A 167 16.52 4.41 13.72
C GLU A 167 15.56 5.59 13.89
N MET A 168 15.29 6.35 12.82
CA MET A 168 14.32 7.44 12.86
C MET A 168 12.93 6.93 13.23
N ASN A 169 12.49 5.82 12.64
CA ASN A 169 11.18 5.27 12.91
C ASN A 169 11.08 4.65 14.31
N MET A 170 12.18 4.12 14.85
CA MET A 170 12.23 3.60 16.21
C MET A 170 12.03 4.73 17.24
N ARG A 171 12.59 5.91 17.00
CA ARG A 171 12.34 7.09 17.85
C ARG A 171 10.86 7.51 17.80
N ASN A 172 10.24 7.46 16.62
CA ASN A 172 8.81 7.74 16.46
C ASN A 172 7.95 6.71 17.20
N PHE A 173 8.25 5.42 17.04
CA PHE A 173 7.58 4.32 17.72
C PHE A 173 7.68 4.46 19.25
N LYS A 174 8.90 4.62 19.78
CA LYS A 174 9.14 4.81 21.22
C LYS A 174 8.34 5.98 21.77
N LYS A 175 8.19 7.05 21.00
CA LYS A 175 7.40 8.20 21.44
C LYS A 175 5.91 7.89 21.44
N LEU A 176 5.37 7.38 20.32
CA LEU A 176 3.93 7.19 20.14
C LEU A 176 3.34 6.09 21.00
N ILE A 177 4.12 5.07 21.38
CA ILE A 177 3.62 3.93 22.17
C ILE A 177 3.01 4.36 23.53
N TYR A 178 3.43 5.49 24.08
CA TYR A 178 2.90 6.03 25.34
C TYR A 178 1.63 6.88 25.18
N TYR A 179 1.25 7.23 23.95
CA TYR A 179 0.10 8.11 23.68
C TYR A 179 -1.10 7.39 23.06
N CYS A 180 -0.95 6.13 22.65
CA CYS A 180 -2.01 5.33 22.02
C CYS A 180 -2.28 4.03 22.76
N GLN A 181 -3.37 3.34 22.43
CA GLN A 181 -3.70 2.05 23.06
C GLN A 181 -2.68 0.97 22.70
N SER A 182 -2.27 0.93 21.43
CA SER A 182 -1.32 -0.05 20.92
C SER A 182 -0.80 0.34 19.54
N ILE A 183 0.31 -0.26 19.14
CA ILE A 183 0.89 -0.11 17.81
C ILE A 183 1.01 -1.49 17.17
N ARG A 184 0.57 -1.61 15.92
CA ARG A 184 0.77 -2.77 15.04
C ARG A 184 2.00 -2.58 14.14
N ARG A 185 2.54 -3.71 13.69
CA ARG A 185 3.63 -3.79 12.71
C ARG A 185 3.34 -5.05 11.89
N ASP A 186 2.33 -4.96 11.03
CA ASP A 186 1.74 -6.15 10.41
C ASP A 186 2.54 -6.61 9.18
N GLY A 187 3.31 -5.72 8.56
CA GLY A 187 4.36 -6.09 7.59
C GLY A 187 3.92 -6.10 6.12
N SER A 188 2.79 -5.47 5.79
CA SER A 188 2.31 -5.20 4.44
C SER A 188 1.77 -3.77 4.40
N ALA A 189 2.50 -2.85 3.79
CA ALA A 189 2.21 -1.42 3.84
C ALA A 189 0.92 -1.03 3.09
N ALA A 190 0.65 -1.66 1.95
CA ALA A 190 -0.56 -1.46 1.18
C ALA A 190 -1.79 -1.97 1.95
N LEU A 191 -1.67 -3.10 2.66
CA LEU A 191 -2.74 -3.64 3.48
C LEU A 191 -2.95 -2.82 4.76
N ASP A 192 -1.89 -2.31 5.39
CA ASP A 192 -1.96 -1.36 6.50
C ASP A 192 -2.73 -0.09 6.10
N LEU A 193 -2.43 0.48 4.93
CA LEU A 193 -3.18 1.62 4.38
C LEU A 193 -4.64 1.29 4.08
N ALA A 194 -4.93 0.10 3.55
CA ALA A 194 -6.29 -0.37 3.33
C ALA A 194 -7.06 -0.55 4.66
N TYR A 195 -6.37 -0.95 5.72
CA TYR A 195 -6.93 -1.06 7.06
C TYR A 195 -7.20 0.32 7.68
N VAL A 196 -6.36 1.32 7.43
CA VAL A 196 -6.68 2.72 7.76
C VAL A 196 -7.92 3.19 7.01
N ALA A 197 -7.99 2.95 5.70
CA ALA A 197 -9.12 3.32 4.85
C ALA A 197 -10.45 2.67 5.28
N SER A 198 -10.39 1.51 5.95
CA SER A 198 -11.56 0.79 6.46
C SER A 198 -11.82 1.01 7.95
N GLY A 199 -11.04 1.85 8.62
CA GLY A 199 -11.18 2.15 10.04
C GLY A 199 -10.79 0.99 10.98
N ARG A 200 -10.08 -0.03 10.47
CA ARG A 200 -9.50 -1.11 11.28
C ARG A 200 -8.25 -0.67 12.02
N LEU A 201 -7.54 0.29 11.43
CA LEU A 201 -6.44 1.03 12.03
C LEU A 201 -6.82 2.51 12.00
N ASP A 202 -6.38 3.25 13.01
CA ASP A 202 -6.71 4.68 13.12
C ASP A 202 -5.69 5.58 12.42
N ALA A 203 -4.45 5.10 12.33
CA ALA A 203 -3.40 5.75 11.55
C ALA A 203 -2.29 4.78 11.18
N PHE A 204 -1.56 5.14 10.13
CA PHE A 204 -0.34 4.47 9.68
C PHE A 204 0.74 5.51 9.41
N TRP A 205 1.95 5.31 9.94
CA TRP A 205 3.11 6.11 9.57
C TRP A 205 4.29 5.21 9.22
N VAL A 206 5.11 5.64 8.27
CA VAL A 206 6.25 4.85 7.80
C VAL A 206 7.27 5.73 7.08
N LEU A 207 8.51 5.27 7.06
CA LEU A 207 9.63 5.89 6.37
C LEU A 207 10.26 4.90 5.37
N GLY A 208 10.72 5.40 4.24
CA GLY A 208 11.54 4.66 3.29
C GLY A 208 10.80 3.88 2.19
N LEU A 209 9.46 3.90 2.17
CA LEU A 209 8.66 3.15 1.17
C LEU A 209 8.87 3.62 -0.27
N ASN A 210 8.56 2.73 -1.20
CA ASN A 210 8.55 2.93 -2.63
C ASN A 210 7.14 3.32 -3.13
N PRO A 211 7.03 3.79 -4.39
CA PRO A 211 5.74 4.16 -4.95
C PRO A 211 4.73 3.02 -5.00
N TRP A 212 5.17 1.79 -5.27
CA TRP A 212 4.29 0.61 -5.36
C TRP A 212 3.71 0.18 -4.01
N ASP A 213 4.45 0.35 -2.92
CA ASP A 213 3.98 0.09 -1.55
C ASP A 213 2.80 1.01 -1.14
N THR A 214 2.71 2.21 -1.72
CA THR A 214 1.86 3.29 -1.21
C THR A 214 0.79 3.77 -2.17
N ALA A 215 1.02 3.73 -3.49
CA ALA A 215 0.14 4.39 -4.47
C ALA A 215 -1.32 3.94 -4.35
N ALA A 216 -1.55 2.64 -4.20
CA ALA A 216 -2.91 2.09 -4.09
C ALA A 216 -3.58 2.48 -2.77
N GLY A 217 -2.87 2.27 -1.66
CA GLY A 217 -3.33 2.56 -0.31
C GLY A 217 -3.62 4.05 -0.06
N VAL A 218 -2.82 4.94 -0.63
CA VAL A 218 -2.99 6.39 -0.51
C VAL A 218 -4.32 6.84 -1.13
N LEU A 219 -4.68 6.31 -2.30
CA LEU A 219 -5.99 6.61 -2.90
C LEU A 219 -7.12 6.03 -2.05
N LEU A 220 -6.99 4.80 -1.53
CA LEU A 220 -7.97 4.19 -0.65
C LEU A 220 -8.26 5.07 0.57
N VAL A 221 -7.22 5.57 1.25
CA VAL A 221 -7.37 6.42 2.44
C VAL A 221 -8.04 7.75 2.09
N LYS A 222 -7.60 8.43 1.03
CA LYS A 222 -8.18 9.72 0.61
C LYS A 222 -9.67 9.59 0.26
N GLU A 223 -10.03 8.56 -0.50
CA GLU A 223 -11.41 8.32 -0.92
C GLU A 223 -12.30 7.78 0.22
N ALA A 224 -11.71 7.24 1.30
CA ALA A 224 -12.39 6.90 2.54
C ALA A 224 -12.61 8.11 3.48
N GLY A 225 -12.22 9.33 3.07
CA GLY A 225 -12.31 10.54 3.90
C GLY A 225 -11.14 10.75 4.86
N GLY A 226 -10.06 10.00 4.69
CA GLY A 226 -8.81 10.16 5.43
C GLY A 226 -7.90 11.25 4.88
N ILE A 227 -6.87 11.57 5.65
CA ILE A 227 -5.82 12.53 5.30
C ILE A 227 -4.51 11.77 5.13
N VAL A 228 -3.78 12.09 4.06
CA VAL A 228 -2.42 11.59 3.81
C VAL A 228 -1.47 12.76 3.62
N THR A 229 -0.41 12.81 4.41
CA THR A 229 0.69 13.80 4.32
C THR A 229 2.03 13.11 4.53
N LYS A 230 3.13 13.86 4.39
CA LYS A 230 4.41 13.45 4.98
C LYS A 230 4.34 13.53 6.51
N ALA A 231 5.25 12.87 7.23
CA ALA A 231 5.29 12.94 8.69
C ALA A 231 5.46 14.39 9.23
N ASN A 232 6.02 15.29 8.43
CA ASN A 232 6.13 16.73 8.76
C ASN A 232 4.90 17.56 8.35
N GLY A 233 3.80 16.93 7.92
CA GLY A 233 2.55 17.57 7.52
C GLY A 233 2.57 18.27 6.17
N LYS A 234 3.68 18.24 5.41
CA LYS A 234 3.70 18.74 4.02
C LYS A 234 2.95 17.78 3.10
N ASN A 235 2.54 18.28 1.93
CA ASN A 235 1.92 17.46 0.88
C ASN A 235 2.78 16.24 0.55
N TYR A 236 2.11 15.10 0.40
CA TYR A 236 2.72 13.81 0.06
C TYR A 236 2.59 13.53 -1.43
N SER A 237 3.68 13.04 -2.02
CA SER A 237 3.74 12.36 -3.32
C SER A 237 4.16 10.90 -3.12
N ILE A 238 3.75 10.00 -4.02
CA ILE A 238 4.14 8.56 -3.98
C ILE A 238 5.66 8.34 -4.06
N TYR A 239 6.42 9.36 -4.45
CA TYR A 239 7.89 9.33 -4.48
C TYR A 239 8.53 9.84 -3.18
N ASP A 240 7.75 10.40 -2.25
CA ASP A 240 8.25 10.82 -0.94
C ASP A 240 8.52 9.60 -0.04
N LYS A 241 9.62 9.64 0.71
CA LYS A 241 10.06 8.57 1.62
C LYS A 241 9.49 8.68 3.04
N SER A 242 8.44 9.47 3.23
CA SER A 242 7.79 9.64 4.53
C SER A 242 6.30 9.77 4.31
N LEU A 243 5.52 8.94 4.99
CA LEU A 243 4.07 8.94 4.90
C LEU A 243 3.45 8.91 6.29
N LEU A 244 2.37 9.67 6.44
CA LEU A 244 1.40 9.61 7.52
C LEU A 244 0.00 9.59 6.91
N ALA A 245 -0.77 8.55 7.24
CA ALA A 245 -2.18 8.40 6.90
C ALA A 245 -3.00 8.28 8.18
N SER A 246 -4.12 9.01 8.30
CA SER A 246 -5.04 8.89 9.43
C SER A 246 -6.41 9.48 9.11
N ASN A 247 -7.34 9.44 10.07
CA ASN A 247 -8.54 10.28 10.04
C ASN A 247 -8.24 11.77 10.31
N GLN A 248 -9.24 12.63 10.13
CA GLN A 248 -9.12 14.08 10.28
C GLN A 248 -8.88 14.57 11.73
N PHE A 249 -9.26 13.77 12.73
CA PHE A 249 -9.17 14.15 14.13
C PHE A 249 -7.75 13.94 14.68
N LEU A 250 -7.13 12.81 14.33
CA LEU A 250 -5.81 12.43 14.83
C LEU A 250 -4.65 13.10 14.08
N HIS A 251 -4.86 13.52 12.83
CA HIS A 251 -3.77 13.88 11.91
C HIS A 251 -2.85 14.98 12.46
N LYS A 252 -3.42 16.06 13.01
CA LYS A 252 -2.65 17.19 13.54
C LYS A 252 -1.81 16.81 14.76
N GLU A 253 -2.36 15.98 15.64
CA GLU A 253 -1.67 15.49 16.82
C GLU A 253 -0.52 14.54 16.46
N LEU A 254 -0.75 13.63 15.50
CA LEU A 254 0.29 12.74 14.97
C LEU A 254 1.43 13.53 14.34
N ILE A 255 1.14 14.56 13.52
CA ILE A 255 2.18 15.44 12.96
C ILE A 255 3.03 16.09 14.06
N ARG A 256 2.42 16.63 15.12
CA ARG A 256 3.18 17.23 16.24
C ARG A 256 4.10 16.22 16.90
N ASN A 257 3.62 14.98 17.06
CA ASN A 257 4.40 13.93 17.67
C ASN A 257 5.57 13.45 16.78
N LEU A 258 5.35 13.36 15.46
CA LEU A 258 6.36 12.91 14.49
C LEU A 258 7.37 13.99 14.09
N LYS A 259 6.97 15.28 14.06
CA LYS A 259 7.84 16.42 13.71
C LYS A 259 9.06 16.56 14.61
N GLN A 260 8.94 16.20 15.90
CA GLN A 260 10.01 16.44 16.88
C GLN A 260 11.28 15.58 16.67
N ASN A 261 11.28 14.65 15.70
CA ASN A 261 12.46 13.88 15.28
C ASN A 261 12.94 14.24 13.86
N SER A 262 12.39 15.30 13.26
CA SER A 262 12.61 15.70 11.86
C SER A 262 13.74 16.71 11.68
N ASN A 263 14.79 16.71 12.52
CA ASN A 263 16.00 17.48 12.22
C ASN A 263 16.71 16.84 11.00
N LEU A 264 16.14 17.14 9.83
CA LEU A 264 16.63 17.04 8.46
C LEU A 264 16.09 18.26 7.72
#